data_AF-A0A3N2PF74-F1
#
_entry.id   AF-A0A3N2PF74-F1
#
_cell.length_a   1.000
_cell.length_b   1.000
_cell.length_c   1.000
_cell.angle_alpha   90.00
_cell.angle_beta   90.00
_cell.angle_gamma   90.00
#
_symmetry.space_group_name_H-M   'P 1'
#
loop_
_entity.id
_entity.type
_entity.pdbx_description
1 polymer ?
#
loop_
_entity_poly.entity_id
_entity_poly.type
_entity_poly.pdbx_seq_one_letter_code
_entity_poly.pdbx_strand_id
1 'polypeptide(L)'
;MPAPLTPLARWPGPATTGVPAAARLTSSGPLDLKRDGEVVTDLHVTGYVNVYARDVVIRRTKITCAGGPFAIRTLGSAVNLLVEDVEIDGRGWASAAVHLDDYTLRRVDIHHVRDGVRLGSRTVVVDSWIHDLVPAPGSHNDCLRVSDATDVVVRHNRLDAYQPDTGEPLNSCLLLDGAVHNLRFEENYCDGGAYSVTIRPELVASNVVIRGNVFGRRYRLGAVSRPGHPGVHWADSNVWCDDGRPVA
;
A
#
# COMPACT_ATOMS: atom_id res chain seq x y z
N MET A 1 -6.36 26.77 -14.64
CA MET A 1 -5.99 25.44 -15.16
C MET A 1 -5.05 24.79 -14.17
N PRO A 2 -5.21 23.52 -13.78
CA PRO A 2 -4.20 22.86 -12.96
C PRO A 2 -2.86 22.88 -13.72
N ALA A 3 -1.77 23.10 -12.99
CA ALA A 3 -0.44 23.16 -13.58
C ALA A 3 -0.13 21.84 -14.31
N PRO A 4 0.57 21.88 -15.47
CA PRO A 4 1.02 20.67 -16.13
C PRO A 4 1.91 19.88 -15.18
N LEU A 5 1.65 18.57 -15.06
CA LEU A 5 2.41 17.67 -14.20
C LEU A 5 3.85 17.59 -14.71
N THR A 6 4.80 18.02 -13.89
CA THR A 6 6.23 17.79 -14.12
C THR A 6 6.50 16.28 -14.07
N PRO A 7 7.19 15.67 -15.05
CA PRO A 7 7.61 14.27 -14.94
C PRO A 7 8.40 14.08 -13.64
N LEU A 8 7.86 13.29 -12.72
CA LEU A 8 8.51 12.99 -11.44
C LEU A 8 9.67 12.05 -11.73
N ALA A 9 10.90 12.60 -11.71
CA ALA A 9 12.09 11.83 -12.00
C ALA A 9 12.39 10.73 -10.95
N ARG A 10 11.67 10.65 -9.82
CA ARG A 10 11.88 9.67 -8.74
C ARG A 10 10.58 9.41 -7.95
N TRP A 11 10.12 8.15 -7.92
CA TRP A 11 9.13 7.65 -6.96
C TRP A 11 9.77 7.30 -5.61
N PRO A 12 8.97 7.07 -4.54
CA PRO A 12 9.50 6.64 -3.25
C PRO A 12 10.45 5.44 -3.33
N GLY A 13 11.43 5.40 -2.44
CA GLY A 13 12.39 4.30 -2.32
C GLY A 13 13.18 4.41 -1.01
N PRO A 14 14.30 3.66 -0.86
CA PRO A 14 14.96 3.46 0.43
C PRO A 14 15.51 4.74 1.06
N ALA A 15 15.74 5.80 0.27
CA ALA A 15 16.20 7.09 0.77
C ALA A 15 15.07 8.02 1.25
N THR A 16 13.81 7.70 0.95
CA THR A 16 12.64 8.55 1.19
C THR A 16 11.53 7.87 1.99
N THR A 17 11.66 6.58 2.27
CA THR A 17 10.68 5.78 3.01
C THR A 17 11.33 5.06 4.18
N GLY A 18 10.50 4.60 5.12
CA GLY A 18 10.95 3.80 6.25
C GLY A 18 11.53 4.65 7.38
N VAL A 19 12.29 4.00 8.26
CA VAL A 19 12.92 4.67 9.39
C VAL A 19 14.06 5.57 8.89
N PRO A 20 14.11 6.86 9.27
CA PRO A 20 15.20 7.73 8.88
C PRO A 20 16.54 7.18 9.38
N ALA A 21 17.58 7.17 8.53
CA ALA A 21 18.87 6.55 8.83
C ALA A 21 19.56 7.02 10.13
N ALA A 22 19.26 8.24 10.59
CA ALA A 22 19.80 8.81 11.82
C ALA A 22 19.00 8.44 13.10
N ALA A 23 17.85 7.77 12.96
CA ALA A 23 17.01 7.40 14.09
C ALA A 23 17.70 6.34 14.95
N ARG A 24 17.52 6.44 16.27
CA ARG A 24 18.01 5.47 17.25
C ARG A 24 16.82 4.75 17.84
N LEU A 25 16.68 3.47 17.52
CA LEU A 25 15.52 2.69 17.92
C LEU A 25 15.73 2.01 19.27
N THR A 26 14.71 2.08 20.13
CA THR A 26 14.66 1.32 21.38
C THR A 26 13.84 0.05 21.17
N SER A 27 14.37 -1.10 21.60
CA SER A 27 13.66 -2.37 21.47
C SER A 27 12.35 -2.38 22.26
N SER A 28 11.29 -2.92 21.66
CA SER A 28 10.00 -3.14 22.28
C SER A 28 9.41 -4.49 21.85
N GLY A 29 8.53 -5.04 22.68
CA GLY A 29 7.64 -6.13 22.29
C GLY A 29 6.42 -5.61 21.52
N PRO A 30 5.42 -6.48 21.27
CA PRO A 30 4.14 -6.09 20.68
C PRO A 30 3.47 -4.97 21.47
N LEU A 31 2.67 -4.14 20.77
CA LEU A 31 2.01 -2.98 21.36
C LEU A 31 0.50 -3.07 21.23
N ASP A 32 -0.20 -2.72 22.31
CA ASP A 32 -1.63 -2.45 22.34
C ASP A 32 -1.85 -0.95 22.66
N LEU A 33 -2.14 -0.14 21.64
CA LEU A 33 -2.30 1.31 21.77
C LEU A 33 -3.74 1.63 22.13
N LYS A 34 -3.96 1.94 23.42
CA LYS A 34 -5.28 2.07 24.05
C LYS A 34 -5.57 3.46 24.60
N ARG A 35 -4.67 4.42 24.43
CA ARG A 35 -4.85 5.80 24.87
C ARG A 35 -5.01 6.73 23.67
N ASP A 36 -6.06 7.55 23.68
CA ASP A 36 -6.30 8.53 22.63
C ASP A 36 -5.13 9.54 22.59
N GLY A 37 -4.69 9.90 21.37
CA GLY A 37 -3.56 10.80 21.16
C GLY A 37 -2.19 10.20 21.50
N GLU A 38 -2.09 8.89 21.73
CA GLU A 38 -0.81 8.23 22.05
C GLU A 38 0.17 8.33 20.87
N VAL A 39 1.41 8.72 21.18
CA VAL A 39 2.49 8.85 20.20
C VAL A 39 3.56 7.79 20.49
N VAL A 40 3.72 6.86 19.55
CA VAL A 40 4.79 5.87 19.52
C VAL A 40 5.88 6.35 18.57
N THR A 41 7.11 6.47 19.07
CA THR A 41 8.23 6.93 18.24
C THR A 41 9.54 6.25 18.60
N ASP A 42 10.43 6.10 17.61
CA ASP A 42 11.81 5.65 17.79
C ASP A 42 11.91 4.27 18.44
N LEU A 43 11.00 3.36 18.07
CA LEU A 43 10.99 1.97 18.55
C LEU A 43 11.42 0.98 17.47
N HIS A 44 12.02 -0.14 17.90
CA HIS A 44 12.05 -1.38 17.15
C HIS A 44 11.10 -2.37 17.82
N VAL A 45 9.90 -2.46 17.28
CA VAL A 45 8.85 -3.37 17.74
C VAL A 45 9.09 -4.75 17.14
N THR A 46 9.35 -5.75 17.97
CA THR A 46 9.31 -7.16 17.55
C THR A 46 7.94 -7.73 17.88
N GLY A 47 7.13 -7.98 16.85
CA GLY A 47 5.74 -8.39 16.99
C GLY A 47 4.80 -7.55 16.13
N TYR A 48 3.60 -7.27 16.66
CA TYR A 48 2.53 -6.53 16.00
C TYR A 48 2.09 -5.33 16.84
N VAL A 49 1.37 -4.41 16.20
CA VAL A 49 0.76 -3.24 16.83
C VAL A 49 -0.76 -3.29 16.62
N ASN A 50 -1.50 -3.41 17.72
CA ASN A 50 -2.94 -3.25 17.73
C ASN A 50 -3.29 -1.84 18.15
N VAL A 51 -4.08 -1.14 17.36
CA VAL A 51 -4.53 0.22 17.66
C VAL A 51 -6.01 0.19 18.01
N TYR A 52 -6.35 0.58 19.24
CA TYR A 52 -7.73 0.64 19.74
C TYR A 52 -8.24 2.07 19.93
N ALA A 53 -7.29 3.00 20.12
CA ALA A 53 -7.54 4.38 20.45
C ALA A 53 -7.54 5.31 19.23
N ARG A 54 -8.09 6.50 19.43
CA ARG A 54 -8.19 7.57 18.43
C ARG A 54 -6.91 8.39 18.34
N ASP A 55 -6.68 8.98 17.19
CA ASP A 55 -5.65 10.01 16.97
C ASP A 55 -4.23 9.53 17.37
N VAL A 56 -4.00 8.23 17.26
CA VAL A 56 -2.71 7.60 17.55
C VAL A 56 -1.71 7.93 16.45
N VAL A 57 -0.46 8.18 16.83
CA VAL A 57 0.65 8.41 15.90
C VAL A 57 1.72 7.35 16.13
N ILE A 58 2.13 6.64 15.08
CA ILE A 58 3.29 5.77 15.06
C ILE A 58 4.29 6.39 14.09
N ARG A 59 5.47 6.78 14.58
CA ARG A 59 6.47 7.50 13.79
C ARG A 59 7.88 6.93 13.97
N ARG A 60 8.75 7.01 12.96
CA ARG A 60 10.18 6.63 13.05
C ARG A 60 10.40 5.29 13.77
N THR A 61 9.58 4.31 13.43
CA THR A 61 9.51 3.03 14.14
C THR A 61 9.73 1.91 13.15
N LYS A 62 10.49 0.88 13.53
CA LYS A 62 10.60 -0.37 12.78
C LYS A 62 9.72 -1.42 13.43
N ILE A 63 8.93 -2.12 12.62
CA ILE A 63 8.11 -3.24 13.06
C ILE A 63 8.60 -4.50 12.36
N THR A 64 9.13 -5.45 13.14
CA THR A 64 9.50 -6.78 12.64
C THR A 64 8.43 -7.77 13.09
N CYS A 65 7.54 -8.14 12.16
CA CYS A 65 6.40 -8.99 12.42
C CYS A 65 6.68 -10.42 11.93
N ALA A 66 7.23 -11.27 12.79
CA ALA A 66 7.50 -12.68 12.48
C ALA A 66 6.37 -13.64 12.90
N GLY A 67 5.18 -13.12 13.21
CA GLY A 67 4.02 -13.91 13.64
C GLY A 67 2.78 -13.05 13.94
N GLY A 68 1.58 -13.63 13.75
CA GLY A 68 0.30 -12.92 13.80
C GLY A 68 -0.23 -12.54 12.41
N PRO A 69 -1.53 -12.20 12.26
CA PRO A 69 -2.12 -12.00 10.93
C PRO A 69 -1.65 -10.70 10.27
N PHE A 70 -1.48 -9.60 11.03
CA PHE A 70 -1.15 -8.28 10.49
C PHE A 70 -0.09 -7.57 11.36
N ALA A 71 0.81 -6.79 10.76
CA ALA A 71 1.81 -6.03 11.52
C ALA A 71 1.20 -4.82 12.24
N ILE A 72 0.27 -4.12 11.59
CA ILE A 72 -0.57 -3.07 12.19
C ILE A 72 -2.04 -3.36 11.86
N ARG A 73 -2.94 -3.16 12.82
CA ARG A 73 -4.39 -3.16 12.57
C ARG A 73 -5.11 -2.19 13.50
N THR A 74 -6.10 -1.48 12.96
CA THR A 74 -7.06 -0.66 13.72
C THR A 74 -8.20 -1.53 14.22
N LEU A 75 -8.63 -1.34 15.47
CA LEU A 75 -9.65 -2.17 16.13
C LEU A 75 -10.58 -1.29 16.96
N GLY A 76 -11.80 -1.76 17.18
CA GLY A 76 -12.74 -1.11 18.09
C GLY A 76 -13.03 0.34 17.68
N SER A 77 -12.64 1.29 18.52
CA SER A 77 -12.88 2.73 18.32
C SER A 77 -11.77 3.48 17.57
N ALA A 78 -10.75 2.78 17.09
CA ALA A 78 -9.61 3.42 16.43
C ALA A 78 -10.05 4.22 15.20
N VAL A 79 -9.71 5.51 15.20
CA VAL A 79 -9.85 6.40 14.04
C VAL A 79 -8.66 7.34 13.96
N ASN A 80 -8.39 7.89 12.78
CA ASN A 80 -7.32 8.86 12.53
C ASN A 80 -5.90 8.35 12.92
N LEU A 81 -5.62 7.06 12.73
CA LEU A 81 -4.26 6.55 12.93
C LEU A 81 -3.31 7.17 11.90
N LEU A 82 -2.21 7.75 12.34
CA LEU A 82 -1.10 8.16 11.48
C LEU A 82 0.10 7.22 11.67
N VAL A 83 0.54 6.59 10.59
CA VAL A 83 1.79 5.81 10.52
C VAL A 83 2.73 6.50 9.55
N GLU A 84 3.87 6.99 10.05
CA GLU A 84 4.77 7.84 9.26
C GLU A 84 6.25 7.52 9.48
N ASP A 85 7.03 7.46 8.39
CA ASP A 85 8.47 7.14 8.47
C ASP A 85 8.70 5.81 9.20
N VAL A 86 7.91 4.80 8.84
CA VAL A 86 7.90 3.48 9.49
C VAL A 86 8.35 2.41 8.50
N GLU A 87 9.21 1.52 8.95
CA GLU A 87 9.59 0.30 8.24
C GLU A 87 8.78 -0.87 8.80
N ILE A 88 8.15 -1.65 7.93
CA ILE A 88 7.45 -2.89 8.27
C ILE A 88 8.12 -4.05 7.55
N ASP A 89 8.78 -4.90 8.32
CA ASP A 89 9.37 -6.16 7.88
C ASP A 89 8.49 -7.32 8.32
N GLY A 90 7.78 -7.94 7.36
CA GLY A 90 6.91 -9.08 7.62
C GLY A 90 7.62 -10.42 7.81
N ARG A 91 8.95 -10.49 7.61
CA ARG A 91 9.77 -11.72 7.74
C ARG A 91 9.25 -12.94 6.95
N GLY A 92 8.41 -12.73 5.95
CA GLY A 92 7.70 -13.75 5.18
C GLY A 92 6.49 -14.37 5.89
N TRP A 93 6.05 -13.82 7.03
CA TRP A 93 5.00 -14.42 7.86
C TRP A 93 3.72 -13.58 7.93
N ALA A 94 3.83 -12.26 8.04
CA ALA A 94 2.65 -11.40 8.17
C ALA A 94 1.72 -11.54 6.94
N SER A 95 0.45 -11.88 7.17
CA SER A 95 -0.54 -12.03 6.09
C SER A 95 -0.81 -10.71 5.35
N ALA A 96 -0.74 -9.58 6.07
CA ALA A 96 -0.62 -8.25 5.48
C ALA A 96 0.20 -7.31 6.39
N ALA A 97 0.78 -6.25 5.86
CA ALA A 97 1.45 -5.23 6.67
C ALA A 97 0.44 -4.44 7.52
N VAL A 98 -0.58 -3.87 6.88
CA VAL A 98 -1.62 -3.08 7.54
C VAL A 98 -3.01 -3.51 7.06
N HIS A 99 -3.98 -3.56 7.97
CA HIS A 99 -5.37 -3.91 7.65
C HIS A 99 -6.41 -3.06 8.38
N LEU A 100 -7.65 -3.13 7.86
CA LEU A 100 -8.90 -2.49 8.32
C LEU A 100 -9.01 -1.02 7.87
N ASP A 101 -9.60 -0.16 8.69
CA ASP A 101 -10.10 1.17 8.32
C ASP A 101 -9.35 2.30 9.05
N ASP A 102 -9.61 3.55 8.66
CA ASP A 102 -9.29 4.77 9.42
C ASP A 102 -7.79 4.99 9.74
N TYR A 103 -6.93 4.85 8.74
CA TYR A 103 -5.51 5.12 8.88
C TYR A 103 -4.90 5.89 7.70
N THR A 104 -3.81 6.59 7.97
CA THR A 104 -2.92 7.20 6.98
C THR A 104 -1.53 6.58 7.10
N LEU A 105 -1.02 6.04 5.99
CA LEU A 105 0.37 5.61 5.82
C LEU A 105 1.11 6.67 5.00
N ARG A 106 2.21 7.21 5.53
CA ARG A 106 3.03 8.22 4.85
C ARG A 106 4.50 7.87 4.92
N ARG A 107 5.17 7.78 3.78
CA ARG A 107 6.60 7.42 3.70
C ARG A 107 6.93 6.11 4.42
N VAL A 108 6.03 5.13 4.34
CA VAL A 108 6.29 3.80 4.89
C VAL A 108 7.07 2.94 3.91
N ASP A 109 7.97 2.12 4.44
CA ASP A 109 8.68 1.07 3.70
C ASP A 109 8.11 -0.28 4.15
N ILE A 110 7.41 -0.98 3.25
CA ILE A 110 6.75 -2.24 3.55
C ILE A 110 7.37 -3.33 2.70
N HIS A 111 7.93 -4.33 3.37
CA HIS A 111 8.57 -5.44 2.70
C HIS A 111 8.46 -6.77 3.44
N HIS A 112 8.75 -7.84 2.70
CA HIS A 112 8.79 -9.19 3.23
C HIS A 112 7.47 -9.64 3.88
N VAL A 113 6.34 -9.15 3.38
CA VAL A 113 4.97 -9.50 3.82
C VAL A 113 4.28 -10.39 2.78
N ARG A 114 3.17 -11.06 3.13
CA ARG A 114 2.36 -11.78 2.12
C ARG A 114 1.61 -10.79 1.24
N ASP A 115 0.75 -9.96 1.81
CA ASP A 115 0.19 -8.77 1.16
C ASP A 115 0.82 -7.50 1.74
N GLY A 116 0.94 -6.45 0.94
CA GLY A 116 1.34 -5.13 1.42
C GLY A 116 0.28 -4.55 2.35
N VAL A 117 -0.70 -3.85 1.79
CA VAL A 117 -1.77 -3.20 2.56
C VAL A 117 -3.12 -3.72 2.11
N ARG A 118 -3.98 -4.04 3.07
CA ARG A 118 -5.38 -4.38 2.82
C ARG A 118 -6.26 -3.24 3.33
N LEU A 119 -6.71 -2.40 2.43
CA LEU A 119 -7.37 -1.12 2.67
C LEU A 119 -8.88 -1.30 2.82
N GLY A 120 -9.38 -0.98 4.01
CA GLY A 120 -10.78 -0.66 4.25
C GLY A 120 -11.06 0.82 3.98
N SER A 121 -12.17 1.30 4.52
CA SER A 121 -12.66 2.66 4.35
C SER A 121 -11.81 3.72 5.06
N ARG A 122 -11.84 4.96 4.54
CA ARG A 122 -11.17 6.13 5.13
C ARG A 122 -9.67 5.90 5.32
N THR A 123 -9.03 5.30 4.31
CA THR A 123 -7.61 4.98 4.32
C THR A 123 -6.82 5.81 3.31
N VAL A 124 -5.62 6.21 3.70
CA VAL A 124 -4.71 6.99 2.86
C VAL A 124 -3.35 6.31 2.83
N VAL A 125 -2.79 6.11 1.63
CA VAL A 125 -1.42 5.60 1.44
C VAL A 125 -0.69 6.56 0.50
N VAL A 126 0.31 7.26 1.02
CA VAL A 126 1.02 8.31 0.27
C VAL A 126 2.53 8.24 0.44
N ASP A 127 3.25 8.59 -0.63
CA ASP A 127 4.71 8.72 -0.63
C ASP A 127 5.43 7.45 -0.12
N SER A 128 4.83 6.27 -0.28
CA SER A 128 5.28 5.02 0.35
C SER A 128 5.81 4.01 -0.67
N TRP A 129 6.59 3.04 -0.19
CA TRP A 129 7.17 1.98 -1.01
C TRP A 129 6.75 0.61 -0.48
N ILE A 130 6.19 -0.22 -1.36
CA ILE A 130 5.74 -1.57 -1.06
C ILE A 130 6.40 -2.52 -2.06
N HIS A 131 7.23 -3.44 -1.56
CA HIS A 131 8.13 -4.26 -2.37
C HIS A 131 8.52 -5.55 -1.65
N ASP A 132 9.25 -6.44 -2.33
CA ASP A 132 9.78 -7.68 -1.76
C ASP A 132 8.72 -8.53 -1.01
N LEU A 133 7.49 -8.59 -1.55
CA LEU A 133 6.44 -9.45 -0.99
C LEU A 133 6.87 -10.92 -1.11
N VAL A 134 6.53 -11.75 -0.12
CA VAL A 134 6.94 -13.15 -0.07
C VAL A 134 5.74 -14.05 -0.38
N PRO A 135 5.72 -14.77 -1.52
CA PRO A 135 4.64 -15.69 -1.85
C PRO A 135 4.69 -16.98 -1.02
N ALA A 136 3.52 -17.51 -0.68
CA ALA A 136 3.31 -18.83 -0.11
C ALA A 136 2.53 -19.70 -1.13
N PRO A 137 2.60 -21.03 -1.03
CA PRO A 137 1.80 -21.90 -1.89
C PRO A 137 0.31 -21.51 -1.86
N GLY A 138 -0.25 -21.17 -3.02
CA GLY A 138 -1.64 -20.75 -3.17
C GLY A 138 -1.96 -19.32 -2.69
N SER A 139 -0.98 -18.52 -2.26
CA SER A 139 -1.24 -17.11 -1.90
C SER A 139 -1.36 -16.24 -3.14
N HIS A 140 -2.26 -15.27 -3.05
CA HIS A 140 -2.26 -14.09 -3.90
C HIS A 140 -1.53 -13.01 -3.12
N ASN A 141 -0.53 -12.38 -3.71
CA ASN A 141 0.31 -11.37 -3.07
C ASN A 141 0.11 -10.03 -3.76
N ASP A 142 -0.65 -9.17 -3.11
CA ASP A 142 -1.03 -7.84 -3.59
C ASP A 142 -0.23 -6.77 -2.84
N CYS A 143 0.36 -5.80 -3.55
CA CYS A 143 0.92 -4.62 -2.86
C CYS A 143 -0.20 -3.88 -2.13
N LEU A 144 -1.34 -3.69 -2.79
CA LEU A 144 -2.53 -3.06 -2.23
C LEU A 144 -3.77 -3.87 -2.62
N ARG A 145 -4.62 -4.18 -1.65
CA ARG A 145 -5.95 -4.76 -1.86
C ARG A 145 -7.00 -3.83 -1.27
N VAL A 146 -7.98 -3.42 -2.05
CA VAL A 146 -9.13 -2.64 -1.60
C VAL A 146 -10.38 -3.48 -1.76
N SER A 147 -11.07 -3.71 -0.66
CA SER A 147 -12.24 -4.59 -0.55
C SER A 147 -13.29 -3.91 0.33
N ASP A 148 -14.53 -3.83 -0.13
CA ASP A 148 -15.67 -3.33 0.68
C ASP A 148 -15.39 -1.99 1.39
N ALA A 149 -14.91 -1.01 0.63
CA ALA A 149 -14.33 0.22 1.15
C ALA A 149 -14.89 1.50 0.49
N THR A 150 -14.99 2.58 1.27
CA THR A 150 -15.24 3.94 0.76
C THR A 150 -14.17 4.92 1.20
N ASP A 151 -13.93 5.94 0.37
CA ASP A 151 -13.04 7.07 0.68
C ASP A 151 -11.58 6.63 0.88
N VAL A 152 -11.00 6.07 -0.19
CA VAL A 152 -9.63 5.56 -0.22
C VAL A 152 -8.75 6.43 -1.11
N VAL A 153 -7.58 6.85 -0.62
CA VAL A 153 -6.60 7.60 -1.41
C VAL A 153 -5.28 6.85 -1.43
N VAL A 154 -4.81 6.52 -2.63
CA VAL A 154 -3.49 5.95 -2.88
C VAL A 154 -2.76 6.84 -3.86
N ARG A 155 -1.78 7.61 -3.38
CA ARG A 155 -1.10 8.62 -4.20
C ARG A 155 0.41 8.62 -4.08
N HIS A 156 1.10 8.73 -5.21
CA HIS A 156 2.54 8.94 -5.27
C HIS A 156 3.34 7.84 -4.53
N ASN A 157 2.92 6.59 -4.66
CA ASN A 157 3.61 5.44 -4.10
C ASN A 157 4.46 4.73 -5.16
N ARG A 158 5.41 3.92 -4.70
CA ARG A 158 6.09 2.91 -5.53
C ARG A 158 5.60 1.52 -5.13
N LEU A 159 5.08 0.77 -6.09
CA LEU A 159 4.49 -0.55 -5.90
C LEU A 159 5.20 -1.55 -6.80
N ASP A 160 6.01 -2.41 -6.20
CA ASP A 160 6.79 -3.42 -6.90
C ASP A 160 6.16 -4.81 -6.64
N ALA A 161 5.27 -5.22 -7.55
CA ALA A 161 4.52 -6.48 -7.49
C ALA A 161 5.22 -7.62 -8.25
N TYR A 162 6.52 -7.79 -8.02
CA TYR A 162 7.33 -8.85 -8.62
C TYR A 162 8.40 -9.34 -7.63
N GLN A 163 8.95 -10.53 -7.85
CA GLN A 163 10.10 -11.03 -7.09
C GLN A 163 11.38 -10.32 -7.53
N PRO A 164 12.14 -9.66 -6.64
CA PRO A 164 13.32 -8.88 -7.01
C PRO A 164 14.41 -9.71 -7.70
N ASP A 165 14.61 -10.95 -7.24
CA ASP A 165 15.71 -11.82 -7.71
C ASP A 165 15.42 -12.46 -9.08
N THR A 166 14.15 -12.79 -9.34
CA THR A 166 13.75 -13.52 -10.56
C THR A 166 13.01 -12.64 -11.57
N GLY A 167 12.52 -11.48 -11.15
CA GLY A 167 11.62 -10.63 -11.94
C GLY A 167 10.21 -11.19 -12.10
N GLU A 168 9.89 -12.33 -11.46
CA GLU A 168 8.61 -13.00 -11.65
C GLU A 168 7.44 -12.18 -11.09
N PRO A 169 6.39 -11.90 -11.88
CA PRO A 169 5.23 -11.15 -11.41
C PRO A 169 4.46 -11.87 -10.30
N LEU A 170 4.14 -11.13 -9.24
CA LEU A 170 3.22 -11.51 -8.17
C LEU A 170 1.76 -11.30 -8.61
N ASN A 171 0.82 -11.04 -7.69
CA ASN A 171 -0.60 -10.94 -8.06
C ASN A 171 -0.94 -9.55 -8.62
N SER A 172 -0.73 -8.47 -7.88
CA SER A 172 -1.02 -7.12 -8.38
C SER A 172 -0.35 -6.01 -7.58
N CYS A 173 -0.21 -4.83 -8.19
CA CYS A 173 0.07 -3.59 -7.46
C CYS A 173 -1.20 -3.10 -6.74
N LEU A 174 -2.35 -3.19 -7.42
CA LEU A 174 -3.67 -2.88 -6.88
C LEU A 174 -4.68 -3.97 -7.25
N LEU A 175 -5.37 -4.53 -6.26
CA LEU A 175 -6.55 -5.38 -6.45
C LEU A 175 -7.80 -4.65 -5.94
N LEU A 176 -8.86 -4.64 -6.76
CA LEU A 176 -10.18 -4.10 -6.42
C LEU A 176 -11.23 -5.21 -6.46
N ASP A 177 -11.94 -5.42 -5.34
CA ASP A 177 -13.06 -6.35 -5.22
C ASP A 177 -14.14 -5.86 -4.22
N GLY A 178 -15.25 -6.58 -4.13
CA GLY A 178 -16.38 -6.19 -3.26
C GLY A 178 -17.07 -4.90 -3.71
N ALA A 179 -17.56 -4.10 -2.75
CA ALA A 179 -18.13 -2.77 -3.02
C ALA A 179 -17.09 -1.67 -2.76
N VAL A 180 -16.68 -0.91 -3.79
CA VAL A 180 -15.67 0.15 -3.67
C VAL A 180 -16.20 1.48 -4.15
N HIS A 181 -16.17 2.49 -3.28
CA HIS A 181 -16.68 3.83 -3.57
C HIS A 181 -15.64 4.91 -3.27
N ASN A 182 -15.61 5.98 -4.08
CA ASN A 182 -14.74 7.14 -3.85
C ASN A 182 -13.24 6.80 -3.69
N LEU A 183 -12.70 5.99 -4.61
CA LEU A 183 -11.27 5.65 -4.62
C LEU A 183 -10.48 6.57 -5.55
N ARG A 184 -9.33 7.06 -5.10
CA ARG A 184 -8.34 7.78 -5.90
C ARG A 184 -7.04 6.98 -5.94
N PHE A 185 -6.66 6.48 -7.11
CA PHE A 185 -5.36 5.85 -7.37
C PHE A 185 -4.57 6.73 -8.35
N GLU A 186 -3.68 7.54 -7.79
CA GLU A 186 -3.11 8.69 -8.51
C GLU A 186 -1.58 8.74 -8.43
N GLU A 187 -0.91 9.02 -9.53
CA GLU A 187 0.53 9.37 -9.52
C GLU A 187 1.46 8.27 -8.97
N ASN A 188 0.99 7.01 -8.90
CA ASN A 188 1.78 5.88 -8.42
C ASN A 188 2.67 5.31 -9.53
N TYR A 189 3.78 4.71 -9.14
CA TYR A 189 4.54 3.77 -9.96
C TYR A 189 4.10 2.35 -9.64
N CYS A 190 3.68 1.62 -10.67
CA CYS A 190 3.27 0.22 -10.57
C CYS A 190 4.11 -0.62 -11.52
N ASP A 191 4.79 -1.63 -11.00
CA ASP A 191 5.50 -2.59 -11.85
C ASP A 191 5.29 -4.01 -11.34
N GLY A 192 5.09 -4.95 -12.26
CA GLY A 192 4.72 -6.33 -11.91
C GLY A 192 3.22 -6.60 -11.82
N GLY A 193 2.89 -7.74 -11.23
CA GLY A 193 1.54 -8.29 -11.10
C GLY A 193 1.14 -9.24 -12.23
N ALA A 194 0.17 -10.12 -12.00
CA ALA A 194 -0.50 -10.85 -13.06
C ALA A 194 -1.19 -9.84 -13.98
N TYR A 195 -1.99 -8.95 -13.38
CA TYR A 195 -2.21 -7.61 -13.90
C TYR A 195 -1.68 -6.61 -12.87
N SER A 196 -1.05 -5.50 -13.31
CA SER A 196 -0.61 -4.46 -12.37
C SER A 196 -1.79 -3.89 -11.58
N VAL A 197 -2.93 -3.66 -12.25
CA VAL A 197 -4.22 -3.34 -11.64
C VAL A 197 -5.23 -4.45 -11.96
N THR A 198 -5.61 -5.20 -10.94
CA THR A 198 -6.62 -6.25 -11.04
C THR A 198 -7.98 -5.73 -10.60
N ILE A 199 -8.89 -5.59 -11.55
CA ILE A 199 -10.30 -5.28 -11.31
C ILE A 199 -11.09 -6.59 -11.41
N ARG A 200 -11.72 -6.99 -10.30
CA ARG A 200 -12.53 -8.21 -10.24
C ARG A 200 -13.88 -8.04 -10.96
N PRO A 201 -14.38 -9.06 -11.67
CA PRO A 201 -15.65 -8.94 -12.41
C PRO A 201 -16.87 -8.67 -11.52
N GLU A 202 -16.83 -9.11 -10.27
CA GLU A 202 -17.85 -8.91 -9.24
C GLU A 202 -17.81 -7.52 -8.57
N LEU A 203 -16.83 -6.67 -8.89
CA LEU A 203 -16.67 -5.35 -8.28
C LEU A 203 -17.92 -4.48 -8.48
N VAL A 204 -18.45 -3.94 -7.40
CA VAL A 204 -19.48 -2.88 -7.42
C VAL A 204 -18.78 -1.55 -7.15
N ALA A 205 -18.51 -0.78 -8.22
CA ALA A 205 -17.76 0.46 -8.12
C ALA A 205 -18.61 1.72 -8.30
N SER A 206 -18.26 2.80 -7.60
CA SER A 206 -18.69 4.14 -7.97
C SER A 206 -17.60 5.17 -7.64
N ASN A 207 -17.39 6.15 -8.53
CA ASN A 207 -16.40 7.22 -8.35
C ASN A 207 -14.97 6.67 -8.05
N VAL A 208 -14.60 5.55 -8.67
CA VAL A 208 -13.24 5.02 -8.64
C VAL A 208 -12.45 5.67 -9.77
N VAL A 209 -11.36 6.36 -9.47
CA VAL A 209 -10.55 7.07 -10.46
C VAL A 209 -9.11 6.61 -10.39
N ILE A 210 -8.59 6.18 -11.54
CA ILE A 210 -7.23 5.71 -11.74
C ILE A 210 -6.59 6.61 -12.79
N ARG A 211 -5.65 7.49 -12.40
CA ARG A 211 -5.08 8.50 -13.29
C ARG A 211 -3.64 8.90 -12.95
N GLY A 212 -2.88 9.34 -13.94
CA GLY A 212 -1.54 9.88 -13.73
C GLY A 212 -0.52 8.86 -13.25
N ASN A 213 -0.83 7.57 -13.29
CA ASN A 213 0.08 6.52 -12.82
C ASN A 213 1.08 6.15 -13.92
N VAL A 214 2.23 5.66 -13.52
CA VAL A 214 3.29 5.18 -14.42
C VAL A 214 3.47 3.68 -14.23
N PHE A 215 3.47 2.95 -15.34
CA PHE A 215 3.51 1.50 -15.34
C PHE A 215 4.82 0.95 -15.91
N GLY A 216 5.42 0.00 -15.19
CA GLY A 216 6.47 -0.86 -15.72
C GLY A 216 5.92 -2.03 -16.53
N ARG A 217 6.81 -2.84 -17.10
CA ARG A 217 6.48 -3.93 -18.04
C ARG A 217 6.52 -5.33 -17.41
N ARG A 218 6.82 -5.47 -16.11
CA ARG A 218 7.01 -6.79 -15.48
C ARG A 218 5.70 -7.53 -15.19
N TYR A 219 4.58 -7.10 -15.75
CA TYR A 219 3.31 -7.80 -15.60
C TYR A 219 3.27 -9.12 -16.38
N ARG A 220 2.39 -10.05 -15.98
CA ARG A 220 2.21 -11.33 -16.70
C ARG A 220 1.21 -11.26 -17.85
N LEU A 221 0.08 -10.59 -17.64
CA LEU A 221 -1.07 -10.59 -18.54
C LEU A 221 -1.36 -9.21 -19.12
N GLY A 222 -1.21 -8.15 -18.32
CA GLY A 222 -1.39 -6.76 -18.78
C GLY A 222 -1.24 -5.76 -17.64
N ALA A 223 -1.30 -4.46 -17.94
CA ALA A 223 -1.36 -3.44 -16.88
C ALA A 223 -2.71 -3.42 -16.15
N VAL A 224 -3.82 -3.72 -16.84
CA VAL A 224 -5.17 -3.66 -16.26
C VAL A 224 -6.08 -4.73 -16.84
N SER A 225 -6.88 -5.39 -15.99
CA SER A 225 -7.75 -6.50 -16.42
C SER A 225 -9.10 -6.05 -17.02
N ARG A 226 -9.66 -4.92 -16.56
CA ARG A 226 -11.01 -4.41 -16.94
C ARG A 226 -11.06 -2.88 -16.92
N PRO A 227 -10.33 -2.17 -17.82
CA PRO A 227 -10.25 -0.72 -17.79
C PRO A 227 -11.61 -0.01 -17.98
N GLY A 228 -12.58 -0.65 -18.64
CA GLY A 228 -13.94 -0.14 -18.83
C GLY A 228 -14.99 -0.64 -17.82
N HIS A 229 -14.57 -1.13 -16.65
CA HIS A 229 -15.51 -1.62 -15.63
C HIS A 229 -16.46 -0.50 -15.16
N PRO A 230 -17.78 -0.72 -15.08
CA PRO A 230 -18.72 0.33 -14.65
C PRO A 230 -18.35 0.94 -13.30
N GLY A 231 -18.35 2.27 -13.22
CA GLY A 231 -17.98 3.01 -12.00
C GLY A 231 -16.48 3.22 -11.79
N VAL A 232 -15.63 2.63 -12.64
CA VAL A 232 -14.19 2.88 -12.72
C VAL A 232 -13.89 3.80 -13.89
N HIS A 233 -13.18 4.90 -13.63
CA HIS A 233 -12.66 5.80 -14.63
C HIS A 233 -11.14 5.62 -14.75
N TRP A 234 -10.73 4.97 -15.83
CA TRP A 234 -9.34 4.85 -16.25
C TRP A 234 -8.99 6.03 -17.17
N ALA A 235 -8.01 6.85 -16.78
CA ALA A 235 -7.62 8.02 -17.55
C ALA A 235 -6.45 7.74 -18.50
N ASP A 236 -6.42 8.41 -19.65
CA ASP A 236 -5.30 8.38 -20.62
C ASP A 236 -3.98 8.91 -20.06
N SER A 237 -4.02 9.58 -18.90
CA SER A 237 -2.83 10.03 -18.18
C SER A 237 -2.10 8.90 -17.44
N ASN A 238 -2.63 7.68 -17.46
CA ASN A 238 -1.89 6.48 -17.08
C ASN A 238 -0.94 6.13 -18.22
N VAL A 239 0.36 6.12 -17.99
CA VAL A 239 1.38 5.97 -19.05
C VAL A 239 2.41 4.90 -18.75
N TRP A 240 3.07 4.40 -19.78
CA TRP A 240 4.19 3.49 -19.61
C TRP A 240 5.47 4.23 -19.22
N CYS A 241 6.28 3.62 -18.36
CA CYS A 241 7.55 4.18 -17.89
C CYS A 241 8.59 4.31 -19.02
N ASP A 242 8.59 3.39 -19.98
CA ASP A 242 9.61 3.29 -21.03
C ASP A 242 9.39 4.27 -22.19
N ASP A 243 8.14 4.53 -22.57
CA ASP A 243 7.82 5.32 -23.76
C ASP A 243 6.80 6.45 -23.52
N GLY A 244 6.25 6.57 -22.31
CA GLY A 244 5.30 7.62 -21.95
C GLY A 244 3.95 7.55 -22.67
N ARG A 245 3.67 6.48 -23.43
CA ARG A 245 2.39 6.33 -24.12
C ARG A 245 1.29 5.91 -23.14
N PRO A 246 0.02 6.25 -23.42
CA PRO A 246 -1.11 5.79 -22.62
C PRO A 246 -1.16 4.27 -22.46
N VAL A 247 -1.55 3.84 -21.27
CA VAL A 247 -1.79 2.44 -20.93
C VAL A 247 -3.28 2.17 -21.11
N ALA A 248 -3.63 1.31 -22.07
CA ALA A 248 -5.00 0.87 -22.40
C ALA A 248 -5.95 1.94 -22.97
#